data_AF-A0A960MLE9-F1
#
_entry.id   AF-A0A960MLE9-F1
#
_cell.length_a   1.000
_cell.length_b   1.000
_cell.length_c   1.000
_cell.angle_alpha   90.00
_cell.angle_beta   90.00
_cell.angle_gamma   90.00
#
_symmetry.space_group_name_H-M   'P 1'
#
loop_
_entity.id
_entity.type
_entity.pdbx_description
1 polymer ?
#
loop_
_entity_poly.entity_id
_entity_poly.type
_entity_poly.pdbx_seq_one_letter_code
_entity_poly.pdbx_strand_id
1 'polypeptide(L)'
;MGQNTKRQLIHDLQSFLWQFERGGYSRDAMHEVLAKLEQALEDDGHHLGGAIEKHLQKMIQDCQAYANGGGDPVQIVKDLDQLRQDLEK
;
A
#
# COMPACT_ATOMS: atom_id res chain seq x y z
N MET A 1 11.88 10.96 11.15
CA MET A 1 11.40 9.56 11.29
C MET A 1 10.62 9.06 10.05
N GLY A 2 10.83 9.64 8.85
CA GLY A 2 9.93 9.40 7.70
C GLY A 2 10.35 8.31 6.71
N GLN A 3 11.63 8.16 6.38
CA GLN A 3 12.05 7.26 5.29
C GLN A 3 11.90 5.76 5.59
N ASN A 4 12.03 5.35 6.87
CA ASN A 4 11.97 3.94 7.24
C ASN A 4 10.55 3.37 7.09
N THR A 5 9.53 4.14 7.45
CA THR A 5 8.12 3.74 7.37
C THR A 5 7.65 3.54 5.94
N LYS A 6 8.14 4.37 5.00
CA LYS A 6 7.79 4.32 3.58
C LYS A 6 8.28 3.04 2.89
N ARG A 7 9.57 2.71 3.06
CA ARG A 7 10.14 1.45 2.55
C ARG A 7 9.49 0.22 3.18
N GLN A 8 9.19 0.31 4.46
CA GLN A 8 8.56 -0.78 5.19
C GLN A 8 7.14 -1.03 4.69
N LEU A 9 6.39 0.02 4.33
CA LEU A 9 5.08 -0.07 3.69
C LEU A 9 5.15 -0.74 2.31
N ILE A 10 6.09 -0.35 1.45
CA ILE A 10 6.31 -1.01 0.15
C ILE A 10 6.58 -2.51 0.35
N HIS A 11 7.42 -2.85 1.33
CA HIS A 11 7.79 -4.22 1.62
C HIS A 11 6.62 -5.04 2.21
N ASP A 12 5.87 -4.48 3.16
CA ASP A 12 4.67 -5.10 3.72
C ASP A 12 3.59 -5.31 2.65
N LEU A 13 3.39 -4.33 1.76
CA LEU A 13 2.49 -4.46 0.61
C LEU A 13 2.96 -5.51 -0.38
N GLN A 14 4.25 -5.55 -0.73
CA GLN A 14 4.80 -6.61 -1.58
C GLN A 14 4.55 -7.99 -0.99
N SER A 15 4.82 -8.15 0.31
CA SER A 15 4.63 -9.41 1.02
C SER A 15 3.15 -9.82 1.07
N PHE A 16 2.25 -8.88 1.38
CA PHE A 16 0.80 -9.09 1.38
C PHE A 16 0.29 -9.46 -0.01
N LEU A 17 0.67 -8.71 -1.04
CA LEU A 17 0.23 -8.91 -2.42
C LEU A 17 0.71 -10.25 -2.98
N TRP A 18 1.92 -10.70 -2.61
CA TRP A 18 2.40 -12.05 -2.93
C TRP A 18 1.54 -13.16 -2.31
N GLN A 19 1.05 -12.97 -1.09
CA GLN A 19 0.09 -13.91 -0.52
C GLN A 19 -1.27 -13.86 -1.23
N PHE A 20 -1.65 -12.67 -1.72
CA PHE A 20 -2.91 -12.42 -2.42
C PHE A 20 -2.96 -12.84 -3.89
N GLU A 21 -1.81 -13.00 -4.57
CA GLU A 21 -1.73 -13.47 -5.96
C GLU A 21 -2.48 -14.81 -6.15
N ARG A 22 -2.60 -15.59 -5.08
CA ARG A 22 -3.40 -16.83 -5.04
C ARG A 22 -4.92 -16.62 -5.08
N GLY A 23 -5.40 -15.39 -4.91
CA GLY A 23 -6.82 -15.02 -4.80
C GLY A 23 -7.42 -14.25 -5.99
N GLY A 24 -6.67 -14.05 -7.08
CA GLY A 24 -7.17 -13.45 -8.33
C GLY A 24 -6.80 -11.98 -8.58
N TYR A 25 -5.98 -11.37 -7.71
CA TYR A 25 -5.35 -10.08 -8.01
C TYR A 25 -4.16 -10.31 -8.94
N SER A 26 -4.14 -9.68 -10.11
CA SER A 26 -3.11 -9.92 -11.12
C SER A 26 -1.80 -9.22 -10.76
N ARG A 27 -0.67 -9.88 -11.03
CA ARG A 27 0.69 -9.40 -10.80
C ARG A 27 0.97 -8.03 -11.44
N ASP A 28 0.34 -7.75 -12.59
CA ASP A 28 0.40 -6.46 -13.28
C ASP A 28 -0.18 -5.31 -12.44
N ALA A 29 -1.40 -5.49 -11.92
CA ALA A 29 -2.05 -4.50 -11.06
C ALA A 29 -1.26 -4.27 -9.76
N MET A 30 -0.54 -5.29 -9.27
CA MET A 30 0.37 -5.14 -8.13
C MET A 30 1.57 -4.27 -8.48
N HIS A 31 2.20 -4.53 -9.62
CA HIS A 31 3.37 -3.78 -10.08
C HIS A 31 3.03 -2.31 -10.31
N GLU A 32 1.84 -2.03 -10.86
CA GLU A 32 1.38 -0.67 -11.13
C GLU A 32 1.16 0.12 -9.83
N VAL A 33 0.50 -0.48 -8.82
CA VAL A 33 0.27 0.18 -7.54
C VAL A 33 1.57 0.40 -6.78
N LEU A 34 2.48 -0.60 -6.75
CA LEU A 34 3.78 -0.45 -6.11
C LEU A 34 4.63 0.63 -6.78
N ALA A 35 4.62 0.71 -8.11
CA ALA A 35 5.35 1.74 -8.85
C ALA A 35 4.80 3.15 -8.58
N LYS A 36 3.47 3.33 -8.59
CA LYS A 36 2.85 4.63 -8.26
C LYS A 36 3.14 5.04 -6.83
N LEU A 37 3.11 4.08 -5.91
CA LEU A 37 3.40 4.30 -4.51
C LEU A 37 4.89 4.65 -4.30
N GLU A 38 5.81 3.94 -4.95
CA GLU A 38 7.23 4.27 -4.93
C GLU A 38 7.49 5.67 -5.50
N GLN A 39 6.89 6.03 -6.64
CA GLN A 39 6.96 7.38 -7.20
C GLN A 39 6.41 8.44 -6.23
N ALA A 40 5.25 8.21 -5.61
CA ALA A 40 4.66 9.13 -4.64
C ALA A 40 5.53 9.29 -3.38
N LEU A 41 6.29 8.26 -3.02
CA LEU A 41 7.18 8.25 -1.87
C LEU A 41 8.55 8.87 -2.19
N GLU A 42 9.05 8.70 -3.41
CA GLU A 42 10.28 9.31 -3.96
C GLU A 42 10.11 10.80 -4.29
N ASP A 43 8.90 11.25 -4.60
CA ASP A 43 8.53 12.66 -4.71
C ASP A 43 8.47 13.33 -3.32
N ASP A 44 9.46 13.06 -2.46
CA ASP A 44 9.64 13.53 -1.07
C ASP A 44 9.80 15.07 -0.97
N GLY A 45 9.73 15.79 -2.10
CA GLY A 45 9.61 17.24 -2.17
C GLY A 45 8.17 17.74 -2.06
N HIS A 46 7.18 16.89 -2.32
CA HIS A 46 5.76 17.19 -2.16
C HIS A 46 5.32 16.56 -0.84
N HIS A 47 4.90 17.38 0.12
CA HIS A 47 4.19 16.88 1.29
C HIS A 47 3.05 15.99 0.80
N LEU A 48 3.20 14.66 0.88
CA LEU A 48 2.09 13.72 0.80
C LEU A 48 1.11 14.22 1.86
N GLY A 49 0.08 14.93 1.40
CA GLY A 49 -0.83 15.64 2.29
C GLY A 49 -1.32 14.67 3.36
N GLY A 50 -1.48 15.13 4.60
CA GLY A 50 -1.70 14.24 5.76
C GLY A 50 -2.86 13.24 5.63
N ALA A 51 -3.73 13.36 4.61
CA ALA A 51 -4.68 12.35 4.21
C ALA A 51 -4.02 11.09 3.63
N ILE A 52 -3.11 11.22 2.65
CA ILE A 52 -2.40 10.08 2.04
C ILE A 52 -1.51 9.40 3.09
N GLU A 53 -0.80 10.17 3.91
CA GLU A 53 0.05 9.61 4.98
C GLU A 53 -0.77 8.81 6.01
N LYS A 54 -1.95 9.32 6.42
CA LYS A 54 -2.88 8.58 7.30
C LYS A 54 -3.42 7.32 6.64
N HIS A 55 -3.75 7.39 5.36
CA HIS A 55 -4.26 6.25 4.59
C HIS A 55 -3.20 5.15 4.49
N LEU A 56 -1.97 5.54 4.18
CA LEU A 56 -0.79 4.67 4.17
C LEU A 56 -0.57 4.00 5.53
N GLN A 57 -0.61 4.74 6.64
CA GLN A 57 -0.45 4.16 7.98
C GLN A 57 -1.55 3.14 8.30
N LYS A 58 -2.81 3.46 7.99
CA LYS A 58 -3.93 2.51 8.17
C LYS A 58 -3.69 1.23 7.36
N MET A 59 -3.25 1.36 6.11
CA MET A 59 -2.97 0.21 5.25
C MET A 59 -1.84 -0.68 5.78
N ILE A 60 -0.76 -0.12 6.34
CA ILE A 60 0.28 -0.93 7.01
C ILE A 60 -0.37 -1.75 8.12
N GLN A 61 -1.20 -1.13 8.96
CA GLN A 61 -1.83 -1.81 10.08
C GLN A 61 -2.77 -2.92 9.60
N ASP A 62 -3.56 -2.68 8.55
CA ASP A 62 -4.44 -3.69 7.96
C ASP A 62 -3.63 -4.86 7.36
N CYS A 63 -2.53 -4.58 6.63
CA CYS A 63 -1.62 -5.61 6.11
C CYS A 63 -0.97 -6.43 7.22
N GLN A 64 -0.50 -5.78 8.28
CA GLN A 64 0.07 -6.44 9.45
C GLN A 64 -0.98 -7.28 10.19
N ALA A 65 -2.21 -6.78 10.33
CA ALA A 65 -3.30 -7.54 10.92
C ALA A 65 -3.60 -8.80 10.11
N TYR A 66 -3.64 -8.70 8.77
CA TYR A 66 -3.82 -9.85 7.90
C TYR A 66 -2.67 -10.85 8.00
N ALA A 67 -1.42 -10.38 8.01
CA ALA A 67 -0.25 -11.24 8.18
C ALA A 67 -0.25 -12.00 9.52
N ASN A 68 -0.84 -11.42 10.57
CA ASN A 68 -1.05 -12.07 11.87
C ASN A 68 -2.34 -12.92 11.94
N GLY A 69 -3.05 -13.10 10.83
CA GLY A 69 -4.27 -13.92 10.74
C GLY A 69 -5.56 -13.22 11.20
N GLY A 70 -5.52 -11.90 11.41
CA GLY A 70 -6.60 -11.10 12.00
C GLY A 70 -7.05 -9.88 11.18
N GLY A 71 -6.80 -9.85 9.87
CA GLY A 71 -7.17 -8.74 8.98
C GLY A 71 -8.05 -9.19 7.82
N ASP A 72 -8.81 -8.26 7.24
CA ASP A 72 -9.68 -8.56 6.10
C ASP A 72 -8.95 -8.33 4.77
N PRO A 73 -8.73 -9.39 3.97
CA PRO A 73 -8.04 -9.29 2.70
C PRO A 73 -8.71 -8.33 1.71
N VAL A 74 -10.05 -8.25 1.73
CA VAL A 74 -10.83 -7.44 0.79
C VAL A 74 -10.74 -5.96 1.13
N GLN A 75 -10.68 -5.60 2.42
CA GLN A 75 -10.44 -4.22 2.87
C GLN A 75 -9.11 -3.69 2.35
N ILE A 76 -8.03 -4.47 2.46
CA ILE A 76 -6.69 -4.04 2.02
C ILE A 76 -6.66 -3.79 0.51
N VAL A 77 -7.32 -4.65 -0.29
CA VAL A 77 -7.44 -4.44 -1.73
C VAL A 77 -8.27 -3.19 -2.07
N LYS A 78 -9.35 -2.92 -1.32
CA LYS A 78 -10.12 -1.68 -1.48
C LYS A 78 -9.30 -0.44 -1.12
N ASP A 79 -8.57 -0.48 -0.02
CA ASP A 79 -7.69 0.62 0.39
C ASP A 79 -6.57 0.85 -0.63
N LEU A 80 -6.02 -0.22 -1.24
CA LEU A 80 -5.06 -0.16 -2.34
C LEU A 80 -5.63 0.50 -3.60
N ASP A 81 -6.84 0.11 -4.03
CA ASP A 81 -7.48 0.73 -5.20
C ASP A 81 -7.82 2.21 -4.93
N GLN A 82 -8.30 2.52 -3.72
CA GLN A 82 -8.55 3.90 -3.31
C GLN A 82 -7.28 4.75 -3.32
N LEU A 83 -6.17 4.19 -2.83
CA LEU A 83 -4.86 4.84 -2.86
C LEU A 83 -4.36 5.04 -4.29
N ARG A 84 -4.54 4.05 -5.19
CA ARG A 84 -4.22 4.21 -6.60
C ARG A 84 -4.99 5.40 -7.19
N GLN A 85 -6.29 5.49 -6.92
CA GLN A 85 -7.14 6.59 -7.41
C GLN A 85 -6.73 7.96 -6.84
N ASP A 86 -6.30 8.02 -5.58
CA ASP A 86 -5.85 9.27 -4.94
C ASP A 86 -4.52 9.74 -5.54
N LEU A 87 -3.62 8.80 -5.89
CA LEU A 87 -2.34 9.08 -6.55
C LEU A 87 -2.47 9.43 -8.03
N GLU A 88 -3.62 9.15 -8.65
CA GLU A 88 -3.91 9.47 -10.07
C GLU A 88 -4.54 10.87 -10.26
N LYS A 89 -4.90 11.58 -9.19
CA LYS A 89 -5.51 12.92 -9.24
C LYS A 89 -4.49 14.04 -9.13
#